data_AF-A0A365ZTP6-F1
#
_entry.id   AF-A0A365ZTP6-F1
#
_cell.length_a   1.000
_cell.length_b   1.000
_cell.length_c   1.000
_cell.angle_alpha   90.00
_cell.angle_beta   90.00
_cell.angle_gamma   90.00
#
_symmetry.space_group_name_H-M   'P 1'
#
loop_
_entity.id
_entity.type
_entity.pdbx_description
1 polymer ?
#
loop_
_entity_poly.entity_id
_entity_poly.type
_entity_poly.pdbx_seq_one_letter_code
_entity_poly.pdbx_strand_id
1 'polypeptide(L)'
;CGAGTLLVRADSGFYVGELIAEIARSGAWFSITAPLRTPIRAAIAAISETSWKPITYARPVPDAESATMITRAEIAETSYTAFANPSAQAGQKTTGRLIVRRTPVPTVGGQGQLVTIYRYHAVFTNSPYDPITAEAQHRDRAGAIEQVFADLNASALAHFPSGRFAANAAWLSLAALTHNLLRAAGCLASPFHAKARTSTLRQHLIHVAARTTRSARRIHLHLPRDWPWAQDWNRLFTTAHAPPPAP
;
A
#
# COMPACT_ATOMS: atom_id res chain seq x y z
N CYS A 1 -4.86 -11.96 -16.71
CA CYS A 1 -3.58 -12.27 -17.35
C CYS A 1 -2.66 -11.08 -17.23
N GLY A 2 -1.46 -11.28 -16.68
CA GLY A 2 -0.40 -10.29 -16.61
C GLY A 2 0.77 -10.92 -15.88
N ALA A 3 1.78 -11.32 -16.65
CA ALA A 3 3.09 -11.77 -16.17
C ALA A 3 3.83 -10.59 -15.51
N GLY A 4 3.28 -10.10 -14.41
CA GLY A 4 3.80 -8.98 -13.65
C GLY A 4 4.50 -9.47 -12.40
N THR A 5 5.59 -8.80 -12.06
CA THR A 5 6.33 -9.01 -10.83
C THR A 5 5.45 -8.69 -9.61
N LEU A 6 5.14 -9.68 -8.77
CA LEU A 6 4.38 -9.46 -7.53
C LEU A 6 5.32 -9.05 -6.39
N LEU A 7 5.06 -7.89 -5.78
CA LEU A 7 5.77 -7.40 -4.59
C LEU A 7 4.80 -7.29 -3.40
N VAL A 8 4.97 -8.14 -2.41
CA VAL A 8 4.25 -8.10 -1.15
C VAL A 8 4.92 -7.10 -0.21
N ARG A 9 4.24 -6.00 0.08
CA ARG A 9 4.74 -5.00 1.04
C ARG A 9 4.04 -5.23 2.38
N ALA A 10 4.74 -5.13 3.51
CA ALA A 10 4.13 -5.28 4.84
C ALA A 10 4.84 -4.47 5.94
N ASP A 11 4.14 -4.12 7.01
CA ASP A 11 4.75 -3.51 8.20
C ASP A 11 5.43 -4.58 9.10
N SER A 12 5.99 -4.14 10.22
CA SER A 12 6.77 -5.01 11.11
C SER A 12 5.93 -6.06 11.84
N GLY A 13 4.60 -5.91 11.91
CA GLY A 13 3.70 -6.94 12.43
C GLY A 13 3.69 -8.21 11.58
N PHE A 14 4.08 -8.09 10.31
CA PHE A 14 4.21 -9.20 9.35
C PHE A 14 5.65 -9.70 9.19
N TYR A 15 6.57 -9.28 10.06
CA TYR A 15 7.93 -9.82 10.10
C TYR A 15 7.94 -11.22 10.74
N VAL A 16 7.33 -12.18 10.04
CA VAL A 16 7.09 -13.55 10.47
C VAL A 16 7.76 -14.50 9.48
N GLY A 17 8.56 -15.44 9.98
CA GLY A 17 9.40 -16.30 9.15
C GLY A 17 8.60 -17.19 8.19
N GLU A 18 7.52 -17.80 8.68
CA GLU A 18 6.61 -18.63 7.86
C GLU A 18 6.03 -17.84 6.67
N LEU A 19 5.50 -16.64 6.93
CA LEU A 19 4.94 -15.77 5.89
C LEU A 19 6.00 -15.37 4.85
N ILE A 20 7.18 -14.94 5.31
CA ILE A 20 8.26 -14.49 4.42
C ILE A 20 8.77 -15.65 3.55
N ALA A 21 8.97 -16.83 4.16
CA ALA A 21 9.38 -18.02 3.44
C ALA A 21 8.33 -18.44 2.40
N GLU A 22 7.04 -18.35 2.74
CA GLU A 22 5.94 -18.68 1.83
C GLU A 22 5.84 -17.72 0.64
N ILE A 23 6.01 -16.40 0.87
CA ILE A 23 6.05 -15.40 -0.20
C ILE A 23 7.19 -15.73 -1.17
N ALA A 24 8.39 -16.01 -0.64
CA ALA A 24 9.54 -16.36 -1.46
C ALA A 24 9.32 -17.68 -2.23
N ARG A 25 8.76 -18.71 -1.57
CA ARG A 25 8.44 -20.01 -2.18
C ARG A 25 7.42 -19.89 -3.31
N SER A 26 6.49 -18.94 -3.20
CA SER A 26 5.49 -18.64 -4.23
C SER A 26 6.05 -17.87 -5.43
N GLY A 27 7.36 -17.54 -5.44
CA GLY A 27 8.02 -16.79 -6.52
C GLY A 27 7.70 -15.29 -6.49
N ALA A 28 7.13 -14.77 -5.39
CA ALA A 28 6.87 -13.36 -5.20
C ALA A 28 8.01 -12.68 -4.43
N TRP A 29 8.15 -11.38 -4.64
CA TRP A 29 9.05 -10.55 -3.86
C TRP A 29 8.35 -10.04 -2.61
N PHE A 30 9.12 -9.73 -1.57
CA PHE A 30 8.63 -9.08 -0.36
C PHE A 30 9.41 -7.82 -0.05
N SER A 31 8.78 -6.89 0.65
CA SER A 31 9.38 -5.72 1.26
C SER A 31 8.69 -5.48 2.61
N ILE A 32 9.35 -5.85 3.70
CA ILE A 32 8.74 -5.88 5.04
C ILE A 32 9.58 -5.06 6.00
N THR A 33 8.92 -4.20 6.80
CA THR A 33 9.64 -3.44 7.84
C THR A 33 10.26 -4.41 8.84
N ALA A 34 11.58 -4.34 9.01
CA ALA A 34 12.29 -5.16 9.98
C ALA A 34 12.25 -4.46 11.35
N PRO A 35 11.71 -5.11 12.41
CA PRO A 35 11.74 -4.53 13.74
C PRO A 35 13.18 -4.41 14.22
N LEU A 36 13.56 -3.28 14.82
CA LEU A 36 14.93 -2.99 15.29
C LEU A 36 15.30 -3.78 16.57
N ARG A 37 15.21 -5.10 16.49
CA ARG A 37 15.68 -6.06 17.50
C ARG A 37 17.20 -6.17 17.43
N THR A 38 17.81 -6.80 18.43
CA THR A 38 19.28 -6.95 18.56
C THR A 38 19.98 -7.40 17.27
N PRO A 39 19.51 -8.42 16.52
CA PRO A 39 20.18 -8.84 15.30
C PRO A 39 20.15 -7.80 14.17
N ILE A 40 19.06 -7.04 14.06
CA ILE A 40 18.92 -5.98 13.04
C ILE A 40 19.80 -4.79 13.42
N ARG A 41 19.85 -4.41 14.71
CA ARG A 41 20.75 -3.35 15.19
C ARG A 41 22.22 -3.71 14.97
N ALA A 42 22.60 -4.96 15.22
CA ALA A 42 23.96 -5.44 14.94
C ALA A 42 24.29 -5.36 13.45
N ALA A 43 23.36 -5.77 12.57
CA ALA A 43 23.53 -5.65 11.13
C ALA A 43 23.68 -4.20 10.65
N ILE A 44 22.90 -3.28 11.21
CA ILE A 44 22.99 -1.83 10.93
C ILE A 44 24.34 -1.27 11.39
N ALA A 45 24.79 -1.62 12.61
CA ALA A 45 26.05 -1.15 13.17
C ALA A 45 27.28 -1.65 12.39
N ALA A 46 27.16 -2.78 11.68
CA ALA A 46 28.21 -3.32 10.83
C ALA A 46 28.30 -2.65 9.44
N ILE A 47 27.35 -1.78 9.08
CA ILE A 47 27.39 -1.04 7.81
C ILE A 47 28.52 0.01 7.91
N SER A 48 29.45 -0.05 6.96
CA SER A 48 30.54 0.93 6.88
C SER A 48 30.00 2.35 6.67
N GLU A 49 30.61 3.33 7.34
CA GLU A 49 30.20 4.73 7.25
C GLU A 49 30.26 5.25 5.79
N THR A 50 31.15 4.71 4.96
CA THR A 50 31.29 5.08 3.53
C THR A 50 30.22 4.46 2.63
N SER A 51 29.41 3.52 3.13
CA SER A 51 28.33 2.87 2.37
C SER A 51 27.02 3.66 2.40
N TRP A 52 26.91 4.66 3.28
CA TRP A 52 25.73 5.51 3.38
C TRP A 52 25.72 6.53 2.25
N LYS A 53 24.63 6.54 1.49
CA LYS A 53 24.42 7.46 0.37
C LYS A 53 23.37 8.51 0.77
N PRO A 54 23.65 9.80 0.59
CA PRO A 54 22.67 10.83 0.87
C PRO A 54 21.50 10.70 -0.11
N ILE A 55 20.29 10.83 0.42
CA ILE A 55 19.06 10.94 -0.35
C ILE A 55 18.35 12.24 0.02
N THR A 56 17.94 12.99 -1.01
CA THR A 56 17.16 14.21 -0.87
C THR A 56 15.76 13.96 -1.38
N TYR A 57 14.77 14.29 -0.57
CA TYR A 57 13.38 14.19 -0.99
C TYR A 57 12.96 15.48 -1.69
N ALA A 58 12.42 15.35 -2.92
CA ALA A 58 11.82 16.49 -3.62
C ALA A 58 10.61 17.08 -2.86
N ARG A 59 9.94 16.26 -2.05
CA ARG A 59 8.91 16.67 -1.09
C ARG A 59 9.32 16.19 0.30
N PRO A 60 9.47 17.09 1.30
CA PRO A 60 9.85 16.66 2.63
C PRO A 60 8.85 15.66 3.21
N VAL A 61 9.37 14.64 3.91
CA VAL A 61 8.55 13.55 4.47
C VAL A 61 8.26 13.85 5.94
N PRO A 62 7.00 13.81 6.41
CA PRO A 62 6.71 14.05 7.82
C PRO A 62 7.32 12.94 8.68
N ASP A 63 7.99 13.34 9.74
CA ASP A 63 8.44 12.44 10.80
C ASP A 63 7.28 12.17 11.76
N ALA A 64 6.90 10.89 11.89
CA ALA A 64 5.77 10.47 12.73
C ALA A 64 5.99 10.75 14.22
N GLU A 65 7.24 10.87 14.68
CA GLU A 65 7.56 11.06 16.10
C GLU A 65 7.93 12.50 16.45
N SER A 66 8.53 13.27 15.54
CA SER A 66 8.96 14.65 15.83
C SER A 66 8.11 15.74 15.20
N ALA A 67 7.09 15.40 14.41
CA ALA A 67 6.28 16.37 13.64
C ALA A 67 7.10 17.31 12.74
N THR A 68 8.37 16.98 12.50
CA THR A 68 9.30 17.73 11.66
C THR A 68 9.34 17.12 10.27
N MET A 69 9.56 17.96 9.27
CA MET A 69 9.75 17.50 7.91
C MET A 69 11.18 17.00 7.68
N ILE A 70 11.32 15.74 7.31
CA ILE A 70 12.58 15.12 6.92
C ILE A 70 12.95 15.62 5.53
N THR A 71 14.00 16.44 5.47
CA THR A 71 14.55 16.99 4.21
C THR A 71 15.81 16.26 3.74
N ARG A 72 16.53 15.62 4.67
CA ARG A 72 17.76 14.88 4.42
C ARG A 72 17.70 13.52 5.13
N ALA A 73 18.04 12.47 4.41
CA ALA A 73 18.24 11.14 4.96
C ALA A 73 19.42 10.48 4.23
N GLU A 74 19.90 9.39 4.78
CA GLU A 74 20.91 8.55 4.13
C GLU A 74 20.38 7.14 4.01
N ILE A 75 20.77 6.46 2.94
CA ILE A 75 20.38 5.09 2.68
C ILE A 75 21.61 4.21 2.51
N ALA A 76 21.57 3.04 3.12
CA ALA A 76 22.56 2.00 2.94
C ALA A 76 21.88 0.65 2.76
N GLU A 77 22.65 -0.30 2.29
CA GLU A 77 22.20 -1.67 2.11
C GLU A 77 23.25 -2.64 2.66
N THR A 78 22.78 -3.75 3.21
CA THR A 78 23.60 -4.90 3.53
C THR A 78 22.87 -6.21 3.24
N SER A 79 23.62 -7.29 3.02
CA SER A 79 23.04 -8.63 2.96
C SER A 79 22.60 -9.06 4.35
N TYR A 80 21.43 -9.70 4.46
CA TYR A 80 20.89 -10.11 5.75
C TYR A 80 20.17 -11.46 5.65
N THR A 81 20.36 -12.30 6.66
CA THR A 81 19.65 -13.58 6.77
C THR A 81 18.76 -13.54 8.01
N ALA A 82 17.45 -13.54 7.79
CA ALA A 82 16.44 -13.56 8.83
C ALA A 82 16.12 -15.01 9.25
N PHE A 83 15.63 -15.17 10.48
CA PHE A 83 15.13 -16.44 11.02
C PHE A 83 16.15 -17.58 10.95
N ALA A 84 17.42 -17.26 11.23
CA ALA A 84 18.53 -18.20 11.10
C ALA A 84 18.60 -19.25 12.22
N ASN A 85 17.80 -19.13 13.28
CA ASN A 85 17.81 -20.08 14.40
C ASN A 85 17.02 -21.36 14.04
N PRO A 86 17.69 -22.50 13.79
CA PRO A 86 17.02 -23.69 13.30
C PRO A 86 16.12 -24.36 14.34
N SER A 87 16.40 -24.19 15.64
CA SER A 87 15.60 -24.83 16.70
C SER A 87 14.28 -24.12 16.97
N ALA A 88 14.21 -22.80 16.69
CA ALA A 88 13.01 -21.99 16.89
C ALA A 88 12.25 -21.71 15.58
N GLN A 89 12.93 -21.77 14.43
CA GLN A 89 12.41 -21.34 13.12
C GLN A 89 12.84 -22.31 11.99
N ALA A 90 12.73 -23.62 12.24
CA ALA A 90 13.07 -24.65 11.26
C ALA A 90 12.37 -24.39 9.91
N GLY A 91 13.14 -24.34 8.82
CA GLY A 91 12.63 -24.12 7.46
C GLY A 91 12.22 -22.68 7.12
N GLN A 92 12.34 -21.72 8.04
CA GLN A 92 11.92 -20.32 7.82
C GLN A 92 13.10 -19.38 7.51
N LYS A 93 14.33 -19.91 7.54
CA LYS A 93 15.55 -19.16 7.22
C LYS A 93 15.43 -18.54 5.83
N THR A 94 15.46 -17.22 5.78
CA THR A 94 15.34 -16.47 4.51
C THR A 94 16.49 -15.50 4.39
N THR A 95 17.21 -15.57 3.26
CA THR A 95 18.27 -14.62 2.92
C THR A 95 17.73 -13.57 1.95
N GLY A 96 18.09 -12.32 2.21
CA GLY A 96 17.71 -11.18 1.39
C GLY A 96 18.62 -9.99 1.68
N ARG A 97 18.07 -8.79 1.49
CA ARG A 97 18.75 -7.52 1.66
C ARG A 97 18.07 -6.73 2.77
N LEU A 98 18.87 -6.06 3.59
CA LEU A 98 18.40 -5.09 4.56
C LEU A 98 18.71 -3.70 4.01
N ILE A 99 17.67 -3.00 3.56
CA ILE A 99 17.75 -1.61 3.15
C ILE A 99 17.47 -0.75 4.37
N VAL A 100 18.41 0.12 4.70
CA VAL A 100 18.36 0.93 5.92
C VAL A 100 18.37 2.39 5.55
N ARG A 101 17.34 3.10 5.98
CA ARG A 101 17.30 4.55 5.94
C ARG A 101 17.65 5.09 7.32
N ARG A 102 18.55 6.07 7.39
CA ARG A 102 18.81 6.82 8.62
C ARG A 102 18.53 8.31 8.45
N THR A 103 17.99 8.93 9.49
CA THR A 103 17.65 10.36 9.51
C THR A 103 18.24 10.99 10.77
N PRO A 104 18.91 12.16 10.69
CA PRO A 104 19.43 12.83 11.87
C PRO A 104 18.28 13.28 12.79
N VAL A 105 18.44 13.10 14.09
CA VAL A 105 17.49 13.56 15.11
C VAL A 105 17.77 15.04 15.38
N PRO A 106 16.79 15.95 15.19
CA PRO A 106 16.97 17.36 15.53
C PRO A 106 17.30 17.55 17.01
N THR A 107 18.28 18.39 17.34
CA THR A 107 18.56 18.77 18.73
C THR A 107 17.50 19.74 19.25
N VAL A 108 16.91 19.41 20.40
CA VAL A 108 16.06 20.35 21.16
C VAL A 108 16.97 21.03 22.19
N GLY A 109 17.25 22.32 21.98
CA GLY A 109 18.13 23.12 22.85
C GLY A 109 19.52 23.31 22.24
N GLY A 110 19.99 24.56 22.17
CA GLY A 110 21.18 25.02 21.43
C GLY A 110 22.55 24.50 21.89
N GLN A 111 22.61 23.38 22.61
CA GLN A 111 23.86 22.65 22.81
C GLN A 111 24.03 21.65 21.66
N GLY A 112 25.04 21.87 20.82
CA GLY A 112 25.36 21.00 19.70
C GLY A 112 25.63 19.55 20.15
N GLN A 113 25.30 18.59 19.29
CA GLN A 113 25.66 17.19 19.51
C GLN A 113 27.16 16.97 19.23
N LEU A 114 27.88 16.35 20.16
CA LEU A 114 29.25 15.86 19.92
C LEU A 114 29.27 14.72 18.89
N VAL A 115 28.17 13.98 18.77
CA VAL A 115 27.97 12.89 17.81
C VAL A 115 26.53 12.98 17.27
N THR A 116 26.37 12.96 15.94
CA THR A 116 25.04 13.01 15.32
C THR A 116 24.27 11.74 15.66
N ILE A 117 23.10 11.89 16.28
CA ILE A 117 22.20 10.77 16.58
C ILE A 117 21.27 10.54 15.39
N TYR A 118 21.17 9.27 14.98
CA TYR A 118 20.33 8.86 13.87
C TYR A 118 19.13 8.02 14.32
N ARG A 119 17.97 8.26 13.71
CA ARG A 119 16.84 7.32 13.68
C ARG A 119 16.99 6.39 12.49
N TYR A 120 16.74 5.11 12.70
CA TYR A 120 16.88 4.09 11.67
C TYR A 120 15.52 3.51 11.30
N HIS A 121 15.31 3.28 10.00
CA HIS A 121 14.21 2.50 9.47
C HIS A 121 14.79 1.42 8.59
N ALA A 122 14.48 0.15 8.89
CA ALA A 122 15.02 -0.99 8.17
C ALA A 122 13.91 -1.74 7.44
N VAL A 123 14.17 -2.09 6.19
CA VAL A 123 13.29 -2.87 5.33
C VAL A 123 14.04 -4.13 4.92
N PHE A 124 13.48 -5.28 5.26
CA PHE A 124 13.96 -6.57 4.78
C PHE A 124 13.23 -6.90 3.48
N THR A 125 13.99 -7.13 2.41
CA THR A 125 13.45 -7.33 1.06
C THR A 125 14.29 -8.34 0.28
N ASN A 126 13.66 -9.09 -0.62
CA ASN A 126 14.35 -9.83 -1.68
C ASN A 126 14.17 -9.16 -3.06
N SER A 127 13.47 -8.01 -3.14
CA SER A 127 13.13 -7.37 -4.40
C SER A 127 14.36 -7.00 -5.25
N PRO A 128 14.22 -7.02 -6.60
CA PRO A 128 15.33 -6.76 -7.51
C PRO A 128 15.59 -5.26 -7.72
N TYR A 129 14.81 -4.38 -7.08
CA TYR A 129 14.91 -2.94 -7.25
C TYR A 129 16.15 -2.38 -6.55
N ASP A 130 16.64 -1.24 -7.03
CA ASP A 130 17.73 -0.51 -6.36
C ASP A 130 17.26 0.00 -4.99
N PRO A 131 18.19 0.31 -4.06
CA PRO A 131 17.82 0.65 -2.68
C PRO A 131 16.86 1.83 -2.57
N ILE A 132 17.02 2.85 -3.42
CA ILE A 132 16.23 4.08 -3.37
C ILE A 132 14.81 3.77 -3.85
N THR A 133 14.68 3.06 -4.96
CA THR A 133 13.39 2.64 -5.50
C THR A 133 12.66 1.70 -4.52
N ALA A 134 13.36 0.72 -3.94
CA ALA A 134 12.78 -0.22 -3.00
C ALA A 134 12.30 0.47 -1.70
N GLU A 135 13.09 1.41 -1.14
CA GLU A 135 12.65 2.20 0.02
C GLU A 135 11.45 3.08 -0.30
N ALA A 136 11.45 3.73 -1.47
CA ALA A 136 10.33 4.56 -1.90
C ALA A 136 9.05 3.75 -2.10
N GLN A 137 9.13 2.61 -2.79
CA GLN A 137 8.02 1.69 -2.94
C GLN A 137 7.51 1.17 -1.59
N HIS A 138 8.41 0.89 -0.65
CA HIS A 138 8.01 0.44 0.69
C HIS A 138 7.24 1.53 1.44
N ARG A 139 7.74 2.76 1.42
CA ARG A 139 7.12 3.92 2.08
C ARG A 139 5.77 4.28 1.48
N ASP A 140 5.61 4.18 0.16
CA ASP A 140 4.32 4.40 -0.52
C ASP A 140 3.22 3.44 -0.03
N ARG A 141 3.56 2.32 0.61
CA ARG A 141 2.57 1.42 1.25
C ARG A 141 1.76 2.16 2.31
N ALA A 142 2.43 2.89 3.20
CA ALA A 142 1.77 3.55 4.34
C ALA A 142 0.65 4.47 3.83
N GLY A 143 0.95 5.27 2.80
CA GLY A 143 -0.03 6.16 2.17
C GLY A 143 -1.14 5.48 1.39
N ALA A 144 -0.99 4.22 0.95
CA ALA A 144 -2.01 3.53 0.16
C ALA A 144 -3.02 2.78 1.04
N ILE A 145 -2.56 1.99 2.00
CA ILE A 145 -3.45 1.12 2.80
C ILE A 145 -4.26 1.90 3.83
N GLU A 146 -3.68 2.93 4.44
CA GLU A 146 -4.37 3.78 5.41
C GLU A 146 -5.54 4.53 4.74
N GLN A 147 -5.38 4.92 3.48
CA GLN A 147 -6.44 5.56 2.73
C GLN A 147 -7.58 4.61 2.39
N VAL A 148 -7.28 3.32 2.15
CA VAL A 148 -8.30 2.29 1.98
C VAL A 148 -9.08 2.10 3.29
N PHE A 149 -8.39 1.98 4.43
CA PHE A 149 -9.05 1.86 5.73
C PHE A 149 -9.89 3.09 6.07
N ALA A 150 -9.37 4.30 5.84
CA ALA A 150 -10.12 5.53 6.04
C ALA A 150 -11.40 5.59 5.18
N ASP A 151 -11.32 5.15 3.92
CA ASP A 151 -12.49 5.12 3.02
C ASP A 151 -13.54 4.09 3.47
N LEU A 152 -13.10 2.90 3.90
CA LEU A 152 -13.98 1.86 4.44
C LEU A 152 -14.64 2.28 5.76
N ASN A 153 -13.87 2.87 6.67
CA ASN A 153 -14.34 3.38 7.96
C ASN A 153 -15.30 4.57 7.81
N ALA A 154 -15.13 5.39 6.77
CA ALA A 154 -16.08 6.45 6.41
C ALA A 154 -17.31 5.93 5.64
N SER A 155 -17.44 4.61 5.45
CA SER A 155 -18.50 3.99 4.66
C SER A 155 -19.05 2.75 5.38
N ALA A 156 -19.01 1.56 4.75
CA ALA A 156 -19.65 0.36 5.26
C ALA A 156 -19.12 -0.12 6.63
N LEU A 157 -17.89 0.24 7.02
CA LEU A 157 -17.34 -0.12 8.32
C LEU A 157 -17.59 0.92 9.41
N ALA A 158 -18.26 2.03 9.08
CA ALA A 158 -18.64 3.04 10.07
C ALA A 158 -19.53 2.40 11.14
N HIS A 159 -20.57 1.67 10.71
CA HIS A 159 -21.57 1.05 11.59
C HIS A 159 -21.88 -0.37 11.11
N PHE A 160 -21.67 -1.35 11.99
CA PHE A 160 -22.08 -2.73 11.73
C PHE A 160 -23.59 -2.90 11.96
N PRO A 161 -24.31 -3.61 11.07
CA PRO A 161 -25.77 -3.64 11.08
C PRO A 161 -26.38 -4.58 12.13
N SER A 162 -25.56 -5.37 12.85
CA SER A 162 -26.06 -6.39 13.77
C SER A 162 -25.19 -6.54 15.02
N GLY A 163 -25.78 -7.00 16.12
CA GLY A 163 -25.02 -7.49 17.28
C GLY A 163 -24.44 -8.90 17.10
N ARG A 164 -24.76 -9.59 16.00
CA ARG A 164 -24.30 -10.96 15.73
C ARG A 164 -23.00 -10.97 14.94
N PHE A 165 -21.97 -11.62 15.47
CA PHE A 165 -20.65 -11.71 14.83
C PHE A 165 -20.70 -12.27 13.40
N ALA A 166 -21.41 -13.39 13.17
CA ALA A 166 -21.49 -14.00 11.84
C ALA A 166 -22.16 -13.09 10.80
N ALA A 167 -23.16 -12.30 11.18
CA ALA A 167 -23.80 -11.34 10.29
C ALA A 167 -22.82 -10.20 9.92
N ASN A 168 -22.04 -9.74 10.90
CA ASN A 168 -21.01 -8.71 10.69
C ASN A 168 -19.81 -9.22 9.87
N ALA A 169 -19.47 -10.51 9.97
CA ALA A 169 -18.49 -11.14 9.11
C ALA A 169 -18.95 -11.14 7.64
N ALA A 170 -20.21 -11.52 7.38
CA ALA A 170 -20.79 -11.43 6.04
C ALA A 170 -20.84 -9.99 5.53
N TRP A 171 -21.21 -9.03 6.40
CA TRP A 171 -21.19 -7.60 6.08
C TRP A 171 -19.79 -7.12 5.68
N LEU A 172 -18.75 -7.51 6.42
CA LEU A 172 -17.37 -7.17 6.10
C LEU A 172 -16.94 -7.71 4.72
N SER A 173 -17.31 -8.96 4.41
CA SER A 173 -17.02 -9.56 3.09
C SER A 173 -17.71 -8.79 1.96
N LEU A 174 -18.98 -8.42 2.13
CA LEU A 174 -19.74 -7.62 1.16
C LEU A 174 -19.16 -6.20 1.01
N ALA A 175 -18.74 -5.58 2.12
CA ALA A 175 -18.09 -4.27 2.10
C ALA A 175 -16.78 -4.31 1.31
N ALA A 176 -15.93 -5.32 1.56
CA ALA A 176 -14.67 -5.50 0.83
C ALA A 176 -14.91 -5.76 -0.67
N LEU A 177 -15.86 -6.63 -1.01
CA LEU A 177 -16.24 -6.88 -2.40
C LEU A 177 -16.74 -5.62 -3.09
N THR A 178 -17.64 -4.87 -2.46
CA THR A 178 -18.21 -3.63 -2.99
C THR A 178 -17.12 -2.58 -3.19
N HIS A 179 -16.19 -2.45 -2.25
CA HIS A 179 -15.04 -1.55 -2.39
C HIS A 179 -14.20 -1.93 -3.62
N ASN A 180 -13.85 -3.20 -3.78
CA ASN A 180 -13.07 -3.66 -4.94
C ASN A 180 -13.79 -3.41 -6.27
N LEU A 181 -15.11 -3.65 -6.32
CA LEU A 181 -15.93 -3.37 -7.50
C LEU A 181 -15.96 -1.87 -7.83
N LEU A 182 -16.12 -1.01 -6.82
CA LEU A 182 -16.08 0.44 -7.01
C LEU A 182 -14.70 0.93 -7.48
N ARG A 183 -13.60 0.37 -6.96
CA ARG A 183 -12.25 0.70 -7.42
C ARG A 183 -12.04 0.27 -8.87
N ALA A 184 -12.47 -0.93 -9.24
CA ALA A 184 -12.44 -1.40 -10.62
C ALA A 184 -13.27 -0.48 -11.55
N ALA A 185 -14.50 -0.14 -11.15
CA ALA A 185 -15.36 0.78 -11.88
C ALA A 185 -14.72 2.16 -12.05
N GLY A 186 -14.10 2.70 -10.99
CA GLY A 186 -13.38 3.97 -11.04
C GLY A 186 -12.20 3.96 -12.03
N CYS A 187 -11.42 2.87 -12.05
CA CYS A 187 -10.32 2.69 -13.00
C CYS A 187 -10.79 2.67 -14.47
N LEU A 188 -11.95 2.07 -14.75
CA LEU A 188 -12.55 2.06 -16.09
C LEU A 188 -13.20 3.40 -16.45
N ALA A 189 -13.71 4.13 -15.46
CA ALA A 189 -14.41 5.39 -15.66
C ALA A 189 -13.46 6.52 -16.08
N SER A 190 -12.44 6.87 -15.29
CA SER A 190 -11.40 7.84 -15.65
C SER A 190 -10.23 7.89 -14.66
N PRO A 191 -9.08 8.52 -15.00
CA PRO A 191 -7.94 8.67 -14.08
C PRO A 191 -8.28 9.39 -12.77
N PHE A 192 -9.25 10.31 -12.81
CA PHE A 192 -9.77 10.95 -11.60
C PHE A 192 -10.52 9.95 -10.72
N HIS A 193 -11.48 9.22 -11.29
CA HIS A 193 -12.28 8.23 -10.57
C HIS A 193 -11.43 7.05 -10.04
N ALA A 194 -10.36 6.68 -10.73
CA ALA A 194 -9.40 5.66 -10.27
C ALA A 194 -8.81 5.96 -8.87
N LYS A 195 -8.74 7.24 -8.50
CA LYS A 195 -8.20 7.72 -7.21
C LYS A 195 -9.29 8.23 -6.26
N ALA A 196 -10.54 8.30 -6.70
CA ALA A 196 -11.64 8.85 -5.92
C ALA A 196 -12.04 7.96 -4.73
N ARG A 197 -12.65 8.58 -3.72
CA ARG A 197 -13.24 7.91 -2.55
C ARG A 197 -14.53 7.20 -2.93
N THR A 198 -14.93 6.23 -2.10
CA THR A 198 -16.18 5.48 -2.27
C THR A 198 -17.40 6.41 -2.35
N SER A 199 -17.46 7.46 -1.54
CA SER A 199 -18.56 8.44 -1.56
C SER A 199 -18.67 9.18 -2.91
N THR A 200 -17.55 9.66 -3.44
CA THR A 200 -17.46 10.32 -4.74
C THR A 200 -17.86 9.38 -5.88
N LEU A 201 -17.37 8.14 -5.87
CA LEU A 201 -17.72 7.13 -6.88
C LEU A 201 -19.22 6.83 -6.85
N ARG A 202 -19.81 6.70 -5.66
CA ARG A 202 -21.26 6.53 -5.52
C ARG A 202 -22.02 7.71 -6.10
N GLN A 203 -21.63 8.94 -5.75
CA GLN A 203 -22.32 10.14 -6.22
C GLN A 203 -22.21 10.33 -7.73
N HIS A 204 -21.03 10.12 -8.31
CA HIS A 204 -20.77 10.42 -9.71
C HIS A 204 -21.20 9.31 -10.66
N LEU A 205 -21.03 8.04 -10.25
CA LEU A 205 -21.15 6.89 -11.16
C LEU A 205 -22.34 5.97 -10.84
N ILE A 206 -22.84 5.95 -9.60
CA ILE A 206 -23.86 4.97 -9.16
C ILE A 206 -25.22 5.62 -8.92
N HIS A 207 -25.28 6.67 -8.09
CA HIS A 207 -26.50 7.40 -7.74
C HIS A 207 -26.90 8.39 -8.84
N VAL A 208 -26.84 7.95 -10.11
CA VAL A 208 -27.27 8.73 -11.26
C VAL A 208 -28.77 8.52 -11.45
N ALA A 209 -29.55 9.59 -11.36
CA ALA A 209 -30.98 9.53 -11.61
C ALA A 209 -31.23 9.08 -13.06
N ALA A 210 -31.99 8.01 -13.26
CA ALA A 210 -32.29 7.48 -14.58
C ALA A 210 -33.78 7.13 -14.70
N ARG A 211 -34.40 7.52 -15.81
CA ARG A 211 -35.72 7.00 -16.18
C ARG A 211 -35.54 5.75 -17.04
N THR A 212 -36.11 4.65 -16.59
CA THR A 212 -36.05 3.38 -17.33
C THR A 212 -37.28 3.23 -18.21
N THR A 213 -37.08 2.98 -19.51
CA THR A 213 -38.17 2.64 -20.44
C THR A 213 -37.85 1.31 -21.13
N ARG A 214 -38.86 0.48 -21.37
CA ARG A 214 -38.70 -0.80 -22.07
C ARG A 214 -39.44 -0.75 -23.41
N SER A 215 -38.74 -1.03 -24.50
CA SER A 215 -39.33 -1.13 -25.84
C SER A 215 -38.60 -2.22 -26.64
N ALA A 216 -39.31 -2.97 -27.48
CA ALA A 216 -38.73 -3.99 -28.36
C ALA A 216 -37.70 -4.93 -27.70
N ARG A 217 -38.01 -5.45 -26.50
CA ARG A 217 -37.12 -6.31 -25.67
C ARG A 217 -35.78 -5.66 -25.25
N ARG A 218 -35.66 -4.33 -25.37
CA ARG A 218 -34.51 -3.54 -24.91
C ARG A 218 -34.91 -2.65 -23.75
N ILE A 219 -33.98 -2.48 -22.80
CA ILE A 219 -34.08 -1.51 -21.72
C ILE A 219 -33.31 -0.27 -22.15
N HIS A 220 -33.97 0.88 -22.11
CA HIS A 220 -33.37 2.19 -22.37
C HIS A 220 -33.31 2.98 -21.07
N LEU A 221 -32.12 3.41 -20.70
CA LEU A 221 -31.87 4.30 -19.57
C LEU A 221 -31.76 5.74 -20.08
N HIS A 222 -32.74 6.57 -19.73
CA HIS A 222 -32.70 8.01 -19.99
C HIS A 222 -32.00 8.67 -18.81
N LEU A 223 -30.77 9.12 -19.03
CA LEU A 223 -29.94 9.79 -18.04
C LEU A 223 -30.18 11.31 -18.06
N PRO A 224 -29.71 12.08 -17.05
CA PRO A 224 -29.88 13.53 -17.02
C PRO A 224 -29.26 14.19 -18.27
N ARG A 225 -29.55 15.45 -18.53
CA ARG A 225 -28.82 16.19 -19.59
C ARG A 225 -27.68 16.98 -18.96
N ASP A 226 -26.57 17.08 -19.68
CA ASP A 226 -25.43 17.96 -19.38
C ASP A 226 -24.84 17.81 -17.96
N TRP A 227 -24.95 16.61 -17.35
CA TRP A 227 -24.33 16.38 -16.04
C TRP A 227 -22.81 16.16 -16.19
N PRO A 228 -21.98 16.63 -15.23
CA PRO A 228 -20.53 16.74 -15.43
C PRO A 228 -19.78 15.44 -15.72
N TRP A 229 -20.34 14.29 -15.31
CA TRP A 229 -19.66 12.99 -15.37
C TRP A 229 -20.22 12.07 -16.46
N ALA A 230 -21.01 12.59 -17.39
CA ALA A 230 -21.66 11.80 -18.44
C ALA A 230 -20.67 10.98 -19.28
N GLN A 231 -19.54 11.59 -19.65
CA GLN A 231 -18.52 10.91 -20.45
C GLN A 231 -17.85 9.76 -19.69
N ASP A 232 -17.51 9.97 -18.42
CA ASP A 232 -16.86 8.96 -17.58
C ASP A 232 -17.82 7.80 -17.26
N TRP A 233 -19.09 8.10 -17.00
CA TRP A 233 -20.14 7.08 -16.82
C TRP A 233 -20.33 6.26 -18.09
N ASN A 234 -20.42 6.91 -19.26
CA ASN A 234 -20.55 6.22 -20.54
C ASN A 234 -19.35 5.32 -20.83
N ARG A 235 -18.12 5.77 -20.53
CA ARG A 235 -16.90 4.96 -20.68
C ARG A 235 -16.95 3.71 -19.82
N LEU A 236 -17.35 3.84 -18.55
CA LEU A 236 -17.55 2.69 -17.66
C LEU A 236 -18.61 1.74 -18.24
N PHE A 237 -19.78 2.26 -18.62
CA PHE A 237 -20.90 1.47 -19.12
C PHE A 237 -20.52 0.68 -20.38
N THR A 238 -19.91 1.33 -21.37
CA THR A 238 -19.52 0.68 -22.62
C THR A 238 -18.42 -0.35 -22.40
N THR A 239 -17.45 -0.08 -21.52
CA THR A 239 -16.36 -1.02 -21.23
C THR A 239 -16.87 -2.25 -20.48
N ALA A 240 -17.74 -2.07 -19.50
CA ALA A 240 -18.30 -3.17 -18.71
C ALA A 240 -19.28 -4.06 -19.50
N HIS A 241 -19.88 -3.52 -20.57
CA HIS A 241 -20.82 -4.23 -21.44
C HIS A 241 -20.26 -4.49 -22.84
N ALA A 242 -18.94 -4.36 -23.03
CA ALA A 242 -18.31 -4.71 -24.29
C ALA A 242 -18.51 -6.21 -24.55
N PRO A 243 -18.82 -6.62 -25.80
CA PRO A 243 -18.87 -8.04 -26.13
C PRO A 243 -17.49 -8.67 -25.86
N PRO A 244 -17.43 -9.96 -25.48
CA PRO A 244 -16.16 -10.63 -25.26
C PRO A 244 -15.31 -10.53 -26.54
N PRO A 245 -13.98 -10.38 -26.41
CA PRO A 245 -13.10 -10.35 -27.56
C PRO A 245 -13.30 -11.61 -28.40
N ALA A 246 -13.31 -11.44 -29.72
CA ALA A 246 -13.34 -12.58 -30.64
C ALA A 246 -12.11 -13.47 -30.38
N PRO A 247 -12.26 -14.80 -30.49
CA PRO A 247 -11.19 -15.76 -30.23
C PRO A 247 -9.98 -15.57 -31.17
#